data_AF-D3BI77-F1
#
_entry.id   AF-D3BI77-F1
#
_cell.length_a   1.000
_cell.length_b   1.000
_cell.length_c   1.000
_cell.angle_alpha   90.00
_cell.angle_beta   90.00
_cell.angle_gamma   90.00
#
_symmetry.space_group_name_H-M   'P 1'
#
loop_
_entity.id
_entity.type
_entity.pdbx_description
1 polymer ?
#
loop_
_entity_poly.entity_id
_entity_poly.type
_entity_poly.pdbx_seq_one_letter_code
_entity_poly.pdbx_strand_id
1 'polypeptide(L)'
;MSTENSNNNNNNNNEITTFTKEFQVDLTLKDNKNKDNVAKSVYRNLFCMDALEYIKNNELEKTTSIITSLPDIVEMSGYTLDRYKTWFVNAITLICSKLTDNNVAIFYQTDVKRKVKGNKGVVDEYLDKGYMCSKGAEIAGCKMVWHKMMTSSPPELGKVARGTKSSFSHMICIARTPSNLIYQEQTPDIAPRGAMTWPKAMGLNACMVAAKYIRGIGSTTILDPFCGKGSVLAIANLIGLNSIGVDLAISKVRHSCNLLITPKMIESFKQSDWKEINNSKQKSNDNVDGDDVDDDKEDNDSNNNNNDNSDDKSTTSSSTTTTTTSSTNNNNSNDTTTPTTTTSSSSSTITTNLSNIDLKE
;
A
#
# COMPACT_ATOMS: atom_id res chain seq x y z
N MET A 1 11.64 -33.11 52.70
CA MET A 1 12.31 -33.19 51.39
C MET A 1 11.27 -33.62 50.36
N SER A 2 10.64 -32.66 49.69
CA SER A 2 9.84 -32.88 48.48
C SER A 2 9.50 -31.50 47.94
N THR A 3 10.09 -31.22 46.79
CA THR A 3 10.29 -29.96 46.10
C THR A 3 9.00 -29.31 45.62
N GLU A 4 8.92 -27.99 45.84
CA GLU A 4 7.90 -27.10 45.27
C GLU A 4 8.05 -26.98 43.75
N ASN A 5 6.90 -27.07 43.07
CA ASN A 5 6.76 -26.84 41.64
C ASN A 5 6.98 -25.35 41.34
N SER A 6 8.09 -25.05 40.65
CA SER A 6 8.33 -23.74 40.05
C SER A 6 7.38 -23.54 38.87
N ASN A 7 6.37 -22.69 39.06
CA ASN A 7 5.54 -22.18 37.97
C ASN A 7 6.39 -21.33 37.02
N ASN A 8 6.52 -21.82 35.80
CA ASN A 8 7.25 -21.19 34.71
C ASN A 8 6.40 -20.03 34.14
N ASN A 9 6.58 -18.83 34.70
CA ASN A 9 6.00 -17.60 34.15
C ASN A 9 6.74 -17.22 32.85
N ASN A 10 6.21 -17.68 31.71
CA ASN A 10 6.55 -17.14 30.39
C ASN A 10 6.01 -15.72 30.24
N ASN A 11 6.70 -14.75 30.83
CA ASN A 11 6.55 -13.34 30.47
C ASN A 11 7.25 -13.11 29.12
N ASN A 12 6.51 -13.30 28.03
CA ASN A 12 6.90 -12.82 26.70
C ASN A 12 6.82 -11.29 26.68
N ASN A 13 7.82 -10.62 27.23
CA ASN A 13 8.08 -9.21 26.96
C ASN A 13 8.53 -9.09 25.51
N ASN A 14 7.58 -8.96 24.58
CA ASN A 14 7.86 -8.52 23.22
C ASN A 14 8.33 -7.06 23.28
N GLU A 15 9.63 -6.87 23.50
CA GLU A 15 10.25 -5.55 23.53
C GLU A 15 10.08 -4.89 22.15
N ILE A 16 9.28 -3.82 22.09
CA ILE A 16 9.04 -3.07 20.85
C ILE A 16 10.37 -2.48 20.42
N THR A 17 10.88 -2.92 19.26
CA THR A 17 12.11 -2.35 18.71
C THR A 17 11.79 -1.05 17.99
N THR A 18 12.37 0.04 18.49
CA THR A 18 12.19 1.40 17.95
C THR A 18 13.48 1.95 17.35
N PHE A 19 13.37 2.69 16.25
CA PHE A 19 14.48 3.43 15.65
C PHE A 19 14.08 4.90 15.47
N THR A 20 14.98 5.82 15.79
CA THR A 20 14.81 7.25 15.53
C THR A 20 16.01 7.76 14.76
N LYS A 21 15.76 8.59 13.74
CA LYS A 21 16.80 9.25 12.98
C LYS A 21 16.41 10.69 12.66
N GLU A 22 17.35 11.59 12.85
CA GLU A 22 17.25 13.00 12.48
C GLU A 22 17.79 13.23 11.06
N PHE A 23 17.14 14.11 10.32
CA PHE A 23 17.56 14.56 9.00
C PHE A 23 17.59 16.08 8.97
N GLN A 24 18.67 16.64 8.44
CA GLN A 24 18.73 18.06 8.11
C GLN A 24 18.18 18.28 6.71
N VAL A 25 17.19 19.15 6.59
CA VAL A 25 16.47 19.40 5.34
C VAL A 25 16.65 20.84 4.94
N ASP A 26 17.13 21.03 3.72
CA ASP A 26 17.20 22.33 3.10
C ASP A 26 15.87 22.63 2.37
N LEU A 27 15.09 23.55 2.93
CA LEU A 27 13.81 23.98 2.38
C LEU A 27 13.93 25.10 1.33
N THR A 28 15.16 25.46 0.92
CA THR A 28 15.42 26.47 -0.13
C THR A 28 15.02 26.01 -1.54
N LEU A 29 14.62 24.74 -1.71
CA LEU A 29 14.08 24.22 -2.97
C LEU A 29 12.70 24.81 -3.28
N LYS A 30 12.72 26.00 -3.91
CA LYS A 30 11.74 26.72 -4.75
C LYS A 30 10.30 26.97 -4.27
N ASP A 31 9.77 26.29 -3.25
CA ASP A 31 8.35 26.41 -2.88
C ASP A 31 8.07 27.34 -1.67
N ASN A 32 9.07 27.98 -1.06
CA ASN A 32 8.88 28.90 0.08
C ASN A 32 9.35 30.32 -0.25
N LYS A 33 8.41 31.27 -0.36
CA LYS A 33 8.69 32.72 -0.50
C LYS A 33 9.18 33.39 0.80
N ASN A 34 9.29 32.65 1.91
CA ASN A 34 9.86 33.19 3.15
C ASN A 34 11.38 33.07 3.14
N LYS A 35 12.05 34.21 3.23
CA LYS A 35 13.51 34.42 3.15
C LYS A 35 14.31 33.95 4.37
N ASP A 36 13.71 33.17 5.25
CA ASP A 36 14.43 32.63 6.41
C ASP A 36 15.05 31.30 6.00
N ASN A 37 16.31 31.38 5.56
CA ASN A 37 17.20 30.25 5.25
C ASN A 37 17.51 29.44 6.53
N VAL A 38 16.53 28.72 7.05
CA VAL A 38 16.70 27.89 8.24
C VAL A 38 16.65 26.44 7.81
N ALA A 39 17.82 25.79 7.82
CA ALA A 39 17.91 24.34 7.78
C ALA A 39 16.95 23.78 8.83
N LYS A 40 15.99 22.96 8.40
CA LYS A 40 14.98 22.39 9.29
C LYS A 40 15.36 20.96 9.63
N SER A 41 15.47 20.67 10.91
CA SER A 41 15.61 19.30 11.39
C SER A 41 14.25 18.61 11.41
N VAL A 42 14.19 17.40 10.86
CA VAL A 42 13.00 16.54 10.90
C VAL A 42 13.38 15.15 11.38
N TYR A 43 12.42 14.48 12.01
CA TYR A 43 12.63 13.18 12.62
C TYR A 43 11.89 12.09 11.86
N ARG A 44 12.47 10.90 11.83
CA ARG A 44 11.82 9.65 11.42
C ARG A 44 11.82 8.68 12.59
N ASN A 45 10.63 8.38 13.11
CA ASN A 45 10.42 7.40 14.17
C ASN A 45 9.85 6.12 13.57
N LEU A 46 10.35 4.97 13.99
CA LEU A 46 10.06 3.70 13.36
C LEU A 46 9.84 2.62 14.41
N PHE A 47 8.74 1.88 14.27
CA PHE A 47 8.34 0.84 15.22
C PHE A 47 8.23 -0.51 14.50
N CYS A 48 8.92 -1.51 15.04
CA CYS A 48 8.82 -2.89 14.56
C CYS A 48 7.73 -3.64 15.34
N MET A 49 6.49 -3.55 14.88
CA MET A 49 5.33 -4.19 15.52
C MET A 49 4.14 -4.32 14.55
N ASP A 50 3.03 -4.90 15.03
CA ASP A 50 1.79 -4.92 14.26
C ASP A 50 1.22 -3.51 14.09
N ALA A 51 0.93 -3.16 12.85
CA ALA A 51 0.42 -1.86 12.43
C ALA A 51 -0.93 -1.53 13.07
N LEU A 52 -1.85 -2.50 13.11
CA LEU A 52 -3.19 -2.28 13.61
C LEU A 52 -3.20 -2.22 15.14
N GLU A 53 -2.33 -2.99 15.80
CA GLU A 53 -2.05 -2.86 17.23
C GLU A 53 -1.50 -1.47 17.57
N TYR A 54 -0.51 -0.99 16.83
CA TYR A 54 0.02 0.37 16.99
C TYR A 54 -1.10 1.42 16.86
N ILE A 55 -1.91 1.34 15.80
CA ILE A 55 -3.00 2.31 15.57
C ILE A 55 -4.07 2.25 16.67
N LYS A 56 -4.41 1.06 17.19
CA LYS A 56 -5.39 0.92 18.28
C LYS A 56 -4.91 1.63 19.56
N ASN A 57 -3.65 1.40 19.92
CA ASN A 57 -3.09 1.80 21.20
C ASN A 57 -2.54 3.23 21.23
N ASN A 58 -2.45 3.90 20.08
CA ASN A 58 -1.94 5.25 19.97
C ASN A 58 -3.02 6.21 19.47
N GLU A 59 -3.01 7.43 20.00
CA GLU A 59 -3.82 8.52 19.48
C GLU A 59 -3.08 9.24 18.35
N LEU A 60 -3.84 9.74 17.38
CA LEU A 60 -3.29 10.48 16.26
C LEU A 60 -3.25 11.97 16.62
N GLU A 61 -2.05 12.53 16.71
CA GLU A 61 -1.88 13.96 16.90
C GLU A 61 -2.62 14.77 15.80
N LYS A 62 -3.18 15.91 16.18
CA LYS A 62 -3.97 16.76 15.26
C LYS A 62 -3.20 17.19 14.01
N THR A 63 -1.88 17.28 14.11
CA THR A 63 -0.97 17.67 13.02
C THR A 63 -0.34 16.46 12.30
N THR A 64 -0.83 15.25 12.59
CA THR A 64 -0.38 14.02 11.91
C THR A 64 -1.47 13.54 10.97
N SER A 65 -1.11 13.39 9.69
CA SER A 65 -1.93 12.74 8.68
C SER A 65 -1.33 11.40 8.28
N ILE A 66 -2.11 10.55 7.62
CA ILE A 66 -1.71 9.18 7.28
C ILE A 66 -1.52 9.06 5.77
N ILE A 67 -0.44 8.41 5.33
CA ILE A 67 -0.30 7.90 3.95
C ILE A 67 0.07 6.44 4.07
N THR A 68 -0.64 5.55 3.40
CA THR A 68 -0.28 4.13 3.46
C THR A 68 -0.78 3.29 2.29
N SER A 69 -0.13 2.15 2.09
CA SER A 69 -0.60 1.05 1.25
C SER A 69 -0.70 -0.22 2.09
N LEU A 70 -1.92 -0.70 2.31
CA LEU A 70 -2.16 -1.95 3.03
C LEU A 70 -1.55 -3.15 2.28
N PRO A 71 -1.08 -4.18 3.02
CA PRO A 71 -0.63 -5.46 2.49
C PRO A 71 -1.58 -6.07 1.45
N ASP A 72 -1.01 -6.64 0.39
CA ASP A 72 -1.76 -7.43 -0.58
C ASP A 72 -2.11 -8.81 -0.01
N ILE A 73 -3.13 -9.49 -0.56
CA ILE A 73 -3.55 -10.83 -0.08
C ILE A 73 -2.42 -11.84 -0.12
N VAL A 74 -1.49 -11.71 -1.07
CA VAL A 74 -0.30 -12.57 -1.18
C VAL A 74 0.70 -12.37 -0.03
N GLU A 75 0.55 -11.31 0.76
CA GLU A 75 1.35 -11.00 1.94
C GLU A 75 0.64 -11.45 3.23
N MET A 76 -0.63 -11.84 3.13
CA MET A 76 -1.47 -12.25 4.25
C MET A 76 -1.52 -13.78 4.35
N SER A 77 -0.45 -14.38 4.87
CA SER A 77 -0.32 -15.83 4.99
C SER A 77 -1.51 -16.46 5.73
N GLY A 78 -2.10 -17.51 5.16
CA GLY A 78 -3.23 -18.23 5.75
C GLY A 78 -4.59 -17.54 5.62
N TYR A 79 -4.69 -16.40 4.93
CA TYR A 79 -5.99 -15.73 4.71
C TYR A 79 -6.74 -16.33 3.52
N THR A 80 -8.03 -16.62 3.72
CA THR A 80 -8.96 -16.79 2.60
C THR A 80 -9.27 -15.43 1.98
N LEU A 81 -9.84 -15.45 0.77
CA LEU A 81 -10.21 -14.22 0.07
C LEU A 81 -11.23 -13.39 0.87
N ASP A 82 -12.25 -14.03 1.43
CA ASP A 82 -13.26 -13.33 2.25
C ASP A 82 -12.66 -12.79 3.54
N ARG A 83 -11.81 -13.58 4.22
CA ARG A 83 -11.09 -13.12 5.41
C ARG A 83 -10.22 -11.90 5.10
N TYR A 84 -9.53 -11.89 3.96
CA TYR A 84 -8.74 -10.76 3.50
C TYR A 84 -9.63 -9.53 3.26
N LYS A 85 -10.78 -9.69 2.58
CA LYS A 85 -11.69 -8.57 2.31
C LYS A 85 -12.20 -7.93 3.60
N THR A 86 -12.65 -8.75 4.55
CA THR A 86 -13.09 -8.30 5.87
C THR A 86 -11.97 -7.59 6.62
N TRP A 87 -10.77 -8.20 6.68
CA TRP A 87 -9.63 -7.59 7.34
C TRP A 87 -9.26 -6.24 6.73
N PHE A 88 -9.22 -6.14 5.41
CA PHE A 88 -8.82 -4.91 4.71
C PHE A 88 -9.80 -3.77 5.00
N VAL A 89 -11.11 -4.02 4.89
CA VAL A 89 -12.13 -3.01 5.21
C VAL A 89 -12.02 -2.60 6.68
N ASN A 90 -11.87 -3.55 7.60
CA ASN A 90 -11.71 -3.26 9.03
C ASN A 90 -10.43 -2.45 9.33
N ALA A 91 -9.33 -2.72 8.63
CA ALA A 91 -8.09 -1.96 8.74
C ALA A 91 -8.28 -0.51 8.30
N ILE A 92 -8.95 -0.28 7.16
CA ILE A 92 -9.30 1.06 6.69
C ILE A 92 -10.21 1.76 7.71
N THR A 93 -11.27 1.10 8.19
CA THR A 93 -12.17 1.65 9.19
C THR A 93 -11.44 2.07 10.46
N LEU A 94 -10.53 1.23 10.96
CA LEU A 94 -9.71 1.56 12.13
C LEU A 94 -8.83 2.79 11.88
N ILE A 95 -8.13 2.85 10.75
CA ILE A 95 -7.29 4.00 10.38
C ILE A 95 -8.13 5.27 10.28
N CYS A 96 -9.26 5.23 9.58
CA CYS A 96 -10.16 6.38 9.43
C CYS A 96 -10.79 6.81 10.76
N SER A 97 -11.06 5.87 11.67
CA SER A 97 -11.63 6.18 13.00
C SER A 97 -10.71 7.07 13.84
N LYS A 98 -9.40 7.04 13.58
CA LYS A 98 -8.39 7.85 14.28
C LYS A 98 -8.22 9.26 13.69
N LEU A 99 -8.88 9.57 12.57
CA LEU A 99 -8.81 10.92 11.99
C LEU A 99 -9.52 11.94 12.88
N THR A 100 -8.88 13.10 13.01
CA THR A 100 -9.47 14.32 13.57
C THR A 100 -10.09 15.15 12.43
N ASP A 101 -10.70 16.28 12.76
CA ASP A 101 -11.33 17.14 11.74
C ASP A 101 -10.33 17.87 10.82
N ASN A 102 -9.05 17.90 11.17
CA ASN A 102 -8.03 18.70 10.48
C ASN A 102 -6.93 17.87 9.80
N ASN A 103 -7.06 16.54 9.82
CA ASN A 103 -6.10 15.64 9.18
C ASN A 103 -6.81 14.67 8.22
N VAL A 104 -5.99 13.97 7.43
CA VAL A 104 -6.48 13.08 6.37
C VAL A 104 -5.77 11.73 6.41
N ALA A 105 -6.40 10.73 5.82
CA ALA A 105 -5.75 9.48 5.42
C ALA A 105 -5.73 9.38 3.90
N ILE A 106 -4.56 9.11 3.32
CA ILE A 106 -4.37 8.85 1.90
C ILE A 106 -3.99 7.39 1.70
N PHE A 107 -4.85 6.63 1.04
CA PHE A 107 -4.63 5.23 0.75
C PHE A 107 -4.13 5.04 -0.68
N TYR A 108 -3.04 4.28 -0.85
CA TYR A 108 -2.49 3.90 -2.15
C TYR A 108 -2.69 2.40 -2.40
N GLN A 109 -3.53 2.04 -3.37
CA GLN A 109 -3.96 0.65 -3.57
C GLN A 109 -3.99 0.23 -5.04
N THR A 110 -3.37 -0.91 -5.34
CA THR A 110 -3.46 -1.53 -6.66
C THR A 110 -4.46 -2.68 -6.62
N ASP A 111 -5.44 -2.66 -7.52
CA ASP A 111 -6.40 -3.75 -7.67
C ASP A 111 -5.73 -5.05 -8.12
N VAL A 112 -6.38 -6.15 -7.78
CA VAL A 112 -5.90 -7.49 -8.09
C VAL A 112 -6.92 -8.25 -8.92
N LYS A 113 -6.47 -8.74 -10.08
CA LYS A 113 -7.18 -9.69 -10.94
C LYS A 113 -6.87 -11.10 -10.48
N ARG A 114 -7.74 -11.69 -9.67
CA ARG A 114 -7.66 -13.11 -9.31
C ARG A 114 -7.99 -13.95 -10.54
N LYS A 115 -7.19 -14.99 -10.75
CA LYS A 115 -7.36 -15.91 -11.88
C LYS A 115 -7.99 -17.21 -11.40
N VAL A 116 -8.80 -17.82 -12.25
CA VAL A 116 -9.38 -19.15 -11.98
C VAL A 116 -8.24 -20.17 -11.81
N LYS A 117 -8.34 -21.02 -10.78
CA LYS A 117 -7.35 -22.08 -10.55
C LYS A 117 -7.34 -23.03 -11.75
N GLY A 118 -6.17 -23.25 -12.35
CA GLY A 118 -6.02 -24.08 -13.55
C GLY A 118 -6.31 -23.35 -14.87
N ASN A 119 -6.86 -22.13 -14.85
CA ASN A 119 -7.07 -21.32 -16.06
C ASN A 119 -6.64 -19.86 -15.85
N LYS A 120 -5.35 -19.59 -16.12
CA LYS A 120 -4.74 -18.26 -15.94
C LYS A 120 -5.30 -17.18 -16.90
N GLY A 121 -6.03 -17.58 -17.95
CA GLY A 121 -6.67 -16.67 -18.90
C GLY A 121 -7.91 -16.00 -18.33
N VAL A 122 -8.68 -16.71 -17.51
CA VAL A 122 -9.97 -16.25 -16.99
C VAL A 122 -9.80 -15.55 -15.64
N VAL A 123 -10.40 -14.37 -15.53
CA VAL A 123 -10.52 -13.66 -14.25
C VAL A 123 -11.66 -14.28 -13.46
N ASP A 124 -11.36 -14.72 -12.26
CA ASP A 124 -12.34 -15.24 -11.29
C ASP A 124 -13.01 -14.07 -10.56
N GLU A 125 -12.18 -13.18 -10.01
CA GLU A 125 -12.65 -11.97 -9.35
C GLU A 125 -11.69 -10.80 -9.60
N TYR A 126 -12.26 -9.61 -9.76
CA TYR A 126 -11.53 -8.35 -9.73
C TYR A 126 -11.69 -7.73 -8.33
N LEU A 127 -10.62 -7.76 -7.52
CA LEU A 127 -10.62 -7.14 -6.21
C LEU A 127 -10.43 -5.63 -6.38
N ASP A 128 -11.53 -4.91 -6.41
CA ASP A 128 -11.58 -3.45 -6.36
C ASP A 128 -11.21 -2.97 -4.95
N LYS A 129 -9.93 -2.61 -4.77
CA LYS A 129 -9.44 -2.09 -3.48
C LYS A 129 -9.84 -0.63 -3.28
N GLY A 130 -10.17 0.09 -4.35
CA GLY A 130 -10.73 1.43 -4.26
C GLY A 130 -12.09 1.42 -3.55
N TYR A 131 -12.99 0.54 -3.97
CA TYR A 131 -14.28 0.29 -3.30
C TYR A 131 -14.08 -0.08 -1.83
N MET A 132 -13.13 -0.98 -1.53
CA MET A 132 -12.88 -1.42 -0.16
C MET A 132 -12.37 -0.27 0.74
N CYS A 133 -11.55 0.64 0.21
CA CYS A 133 -11.17 1.87 0.91
C CYS A 133 -12.40 2.75 1.18
N SER A 134 -13.22 3.01 0.16
CA SER A 134 -14.44 3.82 0.31
C SER A 134 -15.40 3.24 1.35
N LYS A 135 -15.63 1.92 1.31
CA LYS A 135 -16.48 1.21 2.28
C LYS A 135 -15.96 1.34 3.70
N GLY A 136 -14.65 1.13 3.91
CA GLY A 136 -14.05 1.27 5.23
C GLY A 136 -14.15 2.69 5.78
N ALA A 137 -13.95 3.69 4.93
CA ALA A 137 -14.09 5.10 5.26
C ALA A 137 -15.53 5.49 5.62
N GLU A 138 -16.52 5.02 4.86
CA GLU A 138 -17.95 5.25 5.10
C GLU A 138 -18.37 4.69 6.47
N ILE A 139 -17.96 3.46 6.80
CA ILE A 139 -18.22 2.84 8.11
C ILE A 139 -17.64 3.69 9.26
N ALA A 140 -16.50 4.36 9.04
CA ALA A 140 -15.89 5.25 10.02
C ALA A 140 -16.53 6.65 10.10
N GLY A 141 -17.56 6.93 9.28
CA GLY A 141 -18.19 8.24 9.17
C GLY A 141 -17.32 9.29 8.48
N CYS A 142 -16.31 8.86 7.71
CA CYS A 142 -15.46 9.75 6.93
C CYS A 142 -15.95 9.89 5.49
N LYS A 143 -15.44 10.90 4.79
CA LYS A 143 -15.82 11.27 3.43
C LYS A 143 -14.59 11.33 2.54
N MET A 144 -14.78 11.00 1.28
CA MET A 144 -13.75 11.15 0.26
C MET A 144 -13.58 12.62 -0.08
N VAL A 145 -12.33 13.08 -0.09
CA VAL A 145 -11.95 14.44 -0.49
C VAL A 145 -11.62 14.45 -1.99
N TRP A 146 -10.84 13.47 -2.43
CA TRP A 146 -10.49 13.25 -3.83
C TRP A 146 -10.05 11.81 -4.06
N HIS A 147 -10.08 11.38 -5.33
CA HIS A 147 -9.61 10.08 -5.78
C HIS A 147 -8.83 10.25 -7.08
N LYS A 148 -7.53 9.94 -7.00
CA LYS A 148 -6.59 10.01 -8.12
C LYS A 148 -6.15 8.63 -8.56
N MET A 149 -5.71 8.53 -9.81
CA MET A 149 -5.24 7.32 -10.47
C MET A 149 -3.77 7.47 -10.84
N MET A 150 -2.95 6.62 -10.24
CA MET A 150 -1.50 6.65 -10.38
C MET A 150 -1.04 5.51 -11.28
N THR A 151 -0.72 5.82 -12.53
CA THR A 151 -0.49 4.82 -13.57
C THR A 151 0.93 4.28 -13.56
N SER A 152 1.09 2.99 -13.90
CA SER A 152 2.41 2.35 -14.03
C SER A 152 3.12 2.73 -15.34
N SER A 153 2.39 3.29 -16.29
CA SER A 153 2.88 3.83 -17.55
C SER A 153 1.93 4.94 -18.03
N PRO A 154 2.41 5.92 -18.80
CA PRO A 154 1.55 6.94 -19.35
C PRO A 154 0.39 6.34 -20.17
N PRO A 155 -0.89 6.73 -19.94
CA PRO A 155 -2.06 6.17 -20.62
C PRO A 155 -1.97 6.23 -22.15
N GLU A 156 -1.40 7.30 -22.68
CA GLU A 156 -1.24 7.58 -24.11
C GLU A 156 -0.39 6.53 -24.85
N LEU A 157 0.40 5.72 -24.12
CA LEU A 157 1.16 4.62 -24.70
C LEU A 157 0.31 3.38 -25.01
N GLY A 158 -0.97 3.35 -24.62
CA GLY A 158 -1.88 2.23 -24.90
C GLY A 158 -1.43 0.89 -24.31
N LYS A 159 -0.56 0.90 -23.29
CA LYS A 159 0.01 -0.32 -22.71
C LYS A 159 -1.06 -1.11 -21.96
N VAL A 160 -1.40 -2.28 -22.48
CA VAL A 160 -2.32 -3.21 -21.84
C VAL A 160 -1.66 -3.85 -20.62
N ALA A 161 -2.33 -3.74 -19.46
CA ALA A 161 -1.91 -4.42 -18.23
C ALA A 161 -1.92 -5.95 -18.44
N ARG A 162 -0.75 -6.58 -18.32
CA ARG A 162 -0.62 -8.05 -18.32
C ARG A 162 -0.46 -8.57 -16.90
N GLY A 163 -1.03 -9.74 -16.61
CA GLY A 163 -0.90 -10.41 -15.32
C GLY A 163 -2.06 -10.17 -14.35
N THR A 164 -1.73 -10.18 -13.06
CA THR A 164 -2.70 -10.22 -11.95
C THR A 164 -2.97 -8.87 -11.31
N LYS A 165 -2.36 -7.78 -11.80
CA LYS A 165 -2.54 -6.42 -11.24
C LYS A 165 -3.10 -5.47 -12.30
N SER A 166 -3.79 -4.42 -11.86
CA SER A 166 -4.14 -3.29 -12.73
C SER A 166 -2.89 -2.47 -13.10
N SER A 167 -2.95 -1.72 -14.21
CA SER A 167 -1.89 -0.80 -14.65
C SER A 167 -1.94 0.56 -13.94
N PHE A 168 -2.75 0.68 -12.90
CA PHE A 168 -2.90 1.89 -12.10
C PHE A 168 -3.04 1.53 -10.64
N SER A 169 -2.85 2.50 -9.77
CA SER A 169 -3.22 2.39 -8.36
C SER A 169 -4.15 3.53 -8.01
N HIS A 170 -5.15 3.24 -7.21
CA HIS A 170 -5.97 4.23 -6.54
C HIS A 170 -5.11 4.99 -5.54
N MET A 171 -5.22 6.30 -5.53
CA MET A 171 -4.75 7.16 -4.46
C MET A 171 -5.97 7.94 -3.95
N ILE A 172 -6.46 7.56 -2.78
CA ILE A 172 -7.76 8.01 -2.25
C ILE A 172 -7.52 8.79 -0.98
N CYS A 173 -7.97 10.04 -0.93
CA CYS A 173 -7.90 10.89 0.25
C CYS A 173 -9.24 10.91 0.98
N ILE A 174 -9.18 10.63 2.27
CA ILE A 174 -10.31 10.53 3.17
C ILE A 174 -10.13 11.51 4.32
N ALA A 175 -11.19 12.21 4.70
CA ALA A 175 -11.23 13.10 5.86
C ALA A 175 -12.54 12.92 6.64
N ARG A 176 -12.53 13.22 7.94
CA ARG A 176 -13.77 13.27 8.74
C ARG A 176 -14.65 14.44 8.32
N THR A 177 -14.05 15.62 8.22
CA THR A 177 -14.76 16.87 7.93
C THR A 177 -14.06 17.60 6.77
N PRO A 178 -14.28 17.18 5.50
CA PRO A 178 -13.60 17.78 4.34
C PRO A 178 -13.76 19.30 4.22
N SER A 179 -14.87 19.84 4.72
CA SER A 179 -15.14 21.29 4.71
C SER A 179 -14.14 22.11 5.54
N ASN A 180 -13.39 21.48 6.44
CA ASN A 180 -12.34 22.16 7.22
C ASN A 180 -11.00 22.22 6.47
N LEU A 181 -10.86 21.51 5.34
CA LEU A 181 -9.66 21.50 4.53
C LEU A 181 -9.71 22.66 3.53
N ILE A 182 -8.94 23.72 3.83
CA ILE A 182 -8.90 24.93 2.99
C ILE A 182 -8.00 24.73 1.76
N TYR A 183 -7.01 23.83 1.84
CA TYR A 183 -6.07 23.58 0.76
C TYR A 183 -6.69 22.74 -0.36
N GLN A 184 -6.66 23.30 -1.57
CA GLN A 184 -7.09 22.61 -2.79
C GLN A 184 -5.89 22.06 -3.55
N GLU A 185 -5.89 20.77 -3.79
CA GLU A 185 -4.87 20.08 -4.58
C GLU A 185 -4.96 20.52 -6.05
N GLN A 186 -3.82 20.84 -6.66
CA GLN A 186 -3.75 21.33 -8.06
C GLN A 186 -3.11 20.30 -9.01
N THR A 187 -2.89 19.08 -8.55
CA THR A 187 -2.35 18.00 -9.40
C THR A 187 -3.45 17.29 -10.20
N PRO A 188 -3.13 16.80 -11.42
CA PRO A 188 -4.06 16.02 -12.22
C PRO A 188 -4.62 14.81 -11.47
N ASP A 189 -5.86 14.43 -11.78
CA ASP A 189 -6.46 13.23 -11.20
C ASP A 189 -5.91 11.94 -11.79
N ILE A 190 -5.26 12.00 -12.95
CA ILE A 190 -4.56 10.87 -13.56
C ILE A 190 -3.13 11.29 -13.82
N ALA A 191 -2.17 10.56 -13.23
CA ALA A 191 -0.76 10.87 -13.38
C ALA A 191 0.09 9.61 -13.32
N PRO A 192 1.30 9.61 -13.90
CA PRO A 192 2.26 8.54 -13.68
C PRO A 192 2.65 8.45 -12.21
N ARG A 193 2.64 7.25 -11.63
CA ARG A 193 3.04 7.02 -10.23
C ARG A 193 4.50 7.33 -9.95
N GLY A 194 5.32 7.44 -10.99
CA GLY A 194 6.76 7.60 -10.90
C GLY A 194 7.48 6.30 -10.54
N ALA A 195 8.75 6.43 -10.25
CA ALA A 195 9.62 5.33 -9.89
C ALA A 195 9.28 4.66 -8.57
N MET A 196 9.64 3.38 -8.42
CA MET A 196 9.51 2.69 -7.15
C MET A 196 10.89 2.38 -6.61
N THR A 197 11.12 2.65 -5.32
CA THR A 197 12.35 2.21 -4.66
C THR A 197 12.43 0.68 -4.58
N TRP A 198 11.32 -0.05 -4.63
CA TRP A 198 11.33 -1.51 -4.72
C TRP A 198 10.04 -2.02 -5.37
N PRO A 199 9.95 -3.29 -5.82
CA PRO A 199 8.82 -3.77 -6.62
C PRO A 199 7.43 -3.68 -5.98
N LYS A 200 7.31 -3.45 -4.66
CA LYS A 200 6.03 -3.21 -3.97
C LYS A 200 5.90 -1.81 -3.34
N ALA A 201 6.85 -0.90 -3.59
CA ALA A 201 6.79 0.46 -3.06
C ALA A 201 5.65 1.27 -3.67
N MET A 202 5.18 2.29 -2.94
CA MET A 202 4.49 3.41 -3.60
C MET A 202 5.46 4.13 -4.54
N GLY A 203 4.95 4.60 -5.68
CA GLY A 203 5.76 5.35 -6.64
C GLY A 203 6.14 6.74 -6.09
N LEU A 204 7.34 7.24 -6.39
CA LEU A 204 7.90 8.47 -5.82
C LEU A 204 7.09 9.72 -6.18
N ASN A 205 6.53 9.80 -7.39
CA ASN A 205 5.64 10.92 -7.75
C ASN A 205 4.34 10.83 -6.96
N ALA A 206 3.79 9.63 -6.79
CA ALA A 206 2.60 9.43 -5.97
C ALA A 206 2.86 9.82 -4.51
N CYS A 207 3.98 9.39 -3.92
CA CYS A 207 4.40 9.81 -2.58
C CYS A 207 4.49 11.34 -2.48
N MET A 208 5.09 12.00 -3.48
CA MET A 208 5.25 13.46 -3.49
C MET A 208 3.90 14.18 -3.55
N VAL A 209 2.97 13.75 -4.40
CA VAL A 209 1.62 14.33 -4.48
C VAL A 209 0.91 14.21 -3.12
N ALA A 210 0.90 13.01 -2.53
CA ALA A 210 0.25 12.78 -1.25
C ALA A 210 0.89 13.58 -0.10
N ALA A 211 2.23 13.64 -0.04
CA ALA A 211 2.94 14.35 1.01
C ALA A 211 2.83 15.88 0.87
N LYS A 212 2.84 16.42 -0.36
CA LYS A 212 2.61 17.84 -0.62
C LYS A 212 1.19 18.25 -0.21
N TYR A 213 0.18 17.44 -0.52
CA TYR A 213 -1.19 17.70 -0.08
C TYR A 213 -1.28 17.78 1.45
N ILE A 214 -0.73 16.78 2.15
CA ILE A 214 -0.70 16.73 3.63
C ILE A 214 0.02 17.94 4.22
N ARG A 215 1.15 18.35 3.64
CA ARG A 215 1.84 19.58 4.05
C ARG A 215 0.96 20.82 3.80
N GLY A 216 0.27 20.87 2.66
CA GLY A 216 -0.60 21.98 2.25
C GLY A 216 -1.79 22.21 3.18
N ILE A 217 -2.39 21.14 3.70
CA ILE A 217 -3.46 21.25 4.72
C ILE A 217 -2.91 21.59 6.13
N GLY A 218 -1.60 21.72 6.31
CA GLY A 218 -0.97 22.16 7.57
C GLY A 218 -0.49 21.05 8.49
N SER A 219 -0.53 19.78 8.08
CA SER A 219 0.08 18.71 8.87
C SER A 219 1.61 18.84 8.89
N THR A 220 2.22 18.46 10.01
CA THR A 220 3.68 18.51 10.24
C THR A 220 4.31 17.13 10.29
N THR A 221 3.49 16.08 10.39
CA THR A 221 3.93 14.68 10.51
C THR A 221 3.12 13.78 9.58
N ILE A 222 3.78 12.80 8.96
CA ILE A 222 3.13 11.71 8.22
C ILE A 222 3.33 10.40 8.98
N LEU A 223 2.24 9.68 9.22
CA LEU A 223 2.25 8.30 9.69
C LEU A 223 2.00 7.34 8.51
N ASP A 224 2.86 6.34 8.36
CA ASP A 224 2.65 5.20 7.47
C ASP A 224 2.63 3.90 8.30
N PRO A 225 1.44 3.38 8.66
CA PRO A 225 1.32 2.17 9.46
C PRO A 225 1.76 0.89 8.74
N PHE A 226 2.03 0.93 7.43
CA PHE A 226 2.55 -0.20 6.65
C PHE A 226 3.75 0.25 5.83
N CYS A 227 4.74 0.84 6.49
CA CYS A 227 5.75 1.67 5.83
C CYS A 227 6.69 0.90 4.90
N GLY A 228 6.78 -0.43 5.04
CA GLY A 228 7.68 -1.24 4.26
C GLY A 228 9.11 -0.69 4.32
N LYS A 229 9.69 -0.46 3.14
CA LYS A 229 11.05 0.08 3.01
C LYS A 229 11.14 1.62 3.10
N GLY A 230 10.04 2.33 3.33
CA GLY A 230 10.06 3.74 3.77
C GLY A 230 9.94 4.81 2.69
N SER A 231 9.40 4.52 1.50
CA SER A 231 9.32 5.54 0.42
C SER A 231 8.51 6.78 0.82
N VAL A 232 7.38 6.57 1.48
CA VAL A 232 6.54 7.65 2.03
C VAL A 232 7.31 8.46 3.07
N LEU A 233 7.94 7.78 4.05
CA LEU A 233 8.68 8.43 5.14
C LEU A 233 9.87 9.25 4.62
N ALA A 234 10.60 8.72 3.64
CA ALA A 234 11.73 9.41 3.03
C ALA A 234 11.31 10.64 2.22
N ILE A 235 10.18 10.57 1.49
CA ILE A 235 9.61 11.75 0.83
C ILE A 235 9.10 12.78 1.84
N ALA A 236 8.44 12.34 2.92
CA ALA A 236 7.97 13.23 3.99
C ALA A 236 9.13 14.05 4.57
N ASN A 237 10.24 13.38 4.93
CA ASN A 237 11.41 14.09 5.44
C ASN A 237 12.04 15.00 4.38
N LEU A 238 12.16 14.57 3.13
CA LEU A 238 12.70 15.42 2.05
C LEU A 238 11.97 16.76 1.92
N ILE A 239 10.65 16.79 2.17
CA ILE A 239 9.85 18.02 2.08
C ILE A 239 9.64 18.74 3.43
N GLY A 240 10.40 18.36 4.47
CA GLY A 240 10.39 19.04 5.77
C GLY A 240 9.28 18.61 6.73
N LEU A 241 8.73 17.41 6.57
CA LEU A 241 7.79 16.80 7.51
C LEU A 241 8.50 15.78 8.40
N ASN A 242 8.05 15.64 9.65
CA ASN A 242 8.37 14.48 10.46
C ASN A 242 7.67 13.25 9.87
N SER A 243 8.18 12.06 10.19
CA SER A 243 7.54 10.83 9.75
C SER A 243 7.58 9.74 10.81
N ILE A 244 6.51 8.94 10.84
CA ILE A 244 6.34 7.80 11.71
C ILE A 244 6.06 6.58 10.83
N GLY A 245 6.84 5.52 10.98
CA GLY A 245 6.68 4.27 10.23
C GLY A 245 6.42 3.09 11.13
N VAL A 246 5.52 2.21 10.72
CA VAL A 246 5.30 0.92 11.39
C VAL A 246 5.39 -0.19 10.34
N ASP A 247 6.12 -1.26 10.66
CA ASP A 247 6.11 -2.50 9.86
C ASP A 247 6.47 -3.67 10.76
N LEU A 248 5.87 -4.84 10.49
CA LEU A 248 6.15 -6.08 11.22
C LEU A 248 7.58 -6.60 11.03
N ALA A 249 8.20 -6.31 9.88
CA ALA A 249 9.49 -6.88 9.52
C ALA A 249 10.64 -5.95 9.90
N ILE A 250 11.45 -6.35 10.89
CA ILE A 250 12.62 -5.60 11.36
C ILE A 250 13.59 -5.20 10.24
N SER A 251 13.76 -6.06 9.23
CA SER A 251 14.61 -5.78 8.07
C SER A 251 14.09 -4.62 7.22
N LYS A 252 12.76 -4.50 7.07
CA LYS A 252 12.13 -3.37 6.38
C LYS A 252 12.22 -2.09 7.21
N VAL A 253 12.01 -2.18 8.52
CA VAL A 253 12.15 -1.05 9.45
C VAL A 253 13.58 -0.50 9.43
N ARG A 254 14.60 -1.35 9.52
CA ARG A 254 16.02 -0.95 9.41
C ARG A 254 16.34 -0.30 8.05
N HIS A 255 15.80 -0.84 6.97
CA HIS A 255 15.95 -0.24 5.65
C HIS A 255 15.29 1.14 5.59
N SER A 256 14.05 1.24 6.07
CA SER A 256 13.26 2.46 6.13
C SER A 256 13.95 3.55 6.94
N CYS A 257 14.59 3.21 8.06
CA CYS A 257 15.43 4.13 8.85
C CYS A 257 16.54 4.78 8.03
N ASN A 258 17.14 4.03 7.10
CA ASN A 258 18.32 4.45 6.36
C ASN A 258 18.04 4.93 4.94
N LEU A 259 16.80 4.82 4.46
CA LEU A 259 16.45 5.26 3.11
C LEU A 259 16.57 6.78 3.00
N LEU A 260 17.38 7.23 2.03
CA LEU A 260 17.51 8.62 1.62
C LEU A 260 16.97 8.76 0.20
N ILE A 261 16.13 9.77 -0.02
CA ILE A 261 15.62 10.16 -1.33
C ILE A 261 16.04 11.60 -1.57
N THR A 262 16.56 11.89 -2.76
CA THR A 262 16.96 13.24 -3.17
C THR A 262 16.00 13.77 -4.25
N PRO A 263 15.94 15.10 -4.48
CA PRO A 263 15.13 15.67 -5.56
C PRO A 263 15.44 15.06 -6.93
N LYS A 264 16.73 14.80 -7.21
CA LYS A 264 17.18 14.15 -8.43
C LYS A 264 16.56 12.76 -8.61
N MET A 265 16.40 12.00 -7.53
CA MET A 265 15.74 10.69 -7.55
C MET A 265 14.23 10.78 -7.81
N ILE A 266 13.61 11.95 -7.81
CA ILE A 266 12.19 12.11 -8.17
C ILE A 266 12.09 12.48 -9.65
N GLU A 267 12.93 13.42 -10.10
CA GLU A 267 12.90 13.97 -11.46
C GLU A 267 13.48 13.02 -12.52
N SER A 268 14.43 12.14 -12.14
CA SER A 268 15.25 11.39 -13.11
C SER A 268 15.33 9.87 -12.88
N PHE A 269 14.52 9.30 -11.98
CA PHE A 269 14.72 7.93 -11.53
C PHE A 269 14.62 6.92 -12.66
N LYS A 270 15.69 6.13 -12.80
CA LYS A 270 15.70 4.91 -13.60
C LYS A 270 15.75 3.71 -12.65
N GLN A 271 15.06 2.63 -13.00
CA GLN A 271 15.07 1.41 -12.17
C GLN A 271 16.47 0.81 -11.99
N SER A 272 17.43 1.15 -12.85
CA SER A 272 18.86 0.84 -12.73
C SER A 272 19.53 1.43 -11.49
N ASP A 273 19.08 2.60 -11.03
CA ASP A 273 19.69 3.36 -9.92
C ASP A 273 19.55 2.60 -8.59
N TRP A 274 18.58 1.68 -8.51
CA TRP A 274 18.39 0.78 -7.38
C TRP A 274 19.54 -0.21 -7.16
N LYS A 275 20.22 -0.66 -8.23
CA LYS A 275 21.35 -1.60 -8.12
C LYS A 275 22.61 -0.90 -7.60
N GLU A 276 22.82 0.35 -7.99
CA GLU A 276 23.99 1.13 -7.58
C GLU A 276 23.94 1.53 -6.11
N ILE A 277 22.76 1.87 -5.57
CA ILE A 277 22.57 2.22 -4.15
C ILE A 277 22.84 1.03 -3.21
N ASN A 278 22.61 -0.21 -3.68
CA ASN A 278 22.90 -1.41 -2.88
C ASN A 278 24.35 -1.89 -3.02
N ASN A 279 24.99 -1.68 -4.18
CA ASN A 279 26.38 -2.10 -4.42
C ASN A 279 27.41 -1.09 -3.89
N SER A 280 27.08 0.19 -3.79
CA SER A 280 28.02 1.21 -3.27
C SER A 280 28.32 1.05 -1.77
N LYS A 281 27.45 0.37 -1.01
CA LYS A 281 27.69 0.00 0.39
C LYS A 281 28.55 -1.24 0.56
N GLN A 282 28.71 -2.06 -0.48
CA GLN A 282 29.62 -3.20 -0.44
C GLN A 282 31.06 -2.77 -0.79
N LYS A 283 31.23 -1.77 -1.66
CA LYS A 283 32.56 -1.25 -2.04
C LYS A 283 33.18 -0.24 -1.08
N SER A 284 32.43 0.31 -0.13
CA SER A 284 32.98 1.28 0.84
C SER A 284 33.56 0.65 2.12
N ASN A 285 33.55 -0.68 2.24
CA ASN A 285 34.11 -1.40 3.39
C ASN A 285 35.42 -2.15 3.10
N ASP A 286 35.92 -2.13 1.86
CA ASP A 286 37.11 -2.93 1.46
C ASP A 286 38.39 -2.10 1.29
N ASN A 287 38.41 -0.82 1.67
CA ASN A 287 39.63 0.00 1.63
C ASN A 287 39.97 0.57 3.02
N VAL A 288 40.49 -0.29 3.89
CA VAL A 288 41.45 0.11 4.93
C VAL A 288 42.63 -0.85 4.81
N ASP A 289 43.74 -0.30 4.32
CA ASP A 289 45.04 -0.95 4.20
C ASP A 289 45.57 -1.39 5.57
N GLY A 290 46.25 -2.53 5.57
CA GLY A 290 46.99 -3.06 6.71
C GLY A 290 47.65 -4.38 6.34
N ASP A 291 48.84 -4.26 5.77
CA ASP A 291 49.80 -5.32 5.46
C ASP A 291 49.92 -6.34 6.60
N ASP A 292 49.90 -7.64 6.28
CA ASP A 292 50.99 -8.54 6.67
C ASP A 292 50.92 -9.88 5.92
N VAL A 293 52.13 -10.37 5.69
CA VAL A 293 52.59 -11.44 4.80
C VAL A 293 52.54 -12.80 5.52
N ASP A 294 52.03 -13.85 4.87
CA ASP A 294 52.71 -15.15 4.61
C ASP A 294 51.75 -16.33 4.34
N ASP A 295 52.08 -17.05 3.26
CA ASP A 295 52.03 -18.50 2.99
C ASP A 295 50.87 -19.35 3.56
N ASP A 296 50.05 -19.95 2.68
CA ASP A 296 50.38 -21.27 2.13
C ASP A 296 49.35 -21.77 1.08
N LYS A 297 49.83 -22.74 0.32
CA LYS A 297 49.36 -23.30 -0.96
C LYS A 297 48.09 -24.18 -0.91
N GLU A 298 47.73 -24.61 -2.12
CA GLU A 298 46.94 -25.79 -2.54
C GLU A 298 45.43 -25.54 -2.70
N ASP A 299 44.77 -25.95 -3.78
CA ASP A 299 45.20 -26.45 -5.07
C ASP A 299 44.05 -26.24 -6.06
N ASN A 300 44.40 -26.02 -7.31
CA ASN A 300 43.48 -26.07 -8.44
C ASN A 300 42.93 -27.50 -8.58
N ASP A 301 41.64 -27.63 -8.87
CA ASP A 301 41.27 -28.61 -9.88
C ASP A 301 40.08 -28.15 -10.72
N SER A 302 40.39 -28.04 -12.00
CA SER A 302 39.47 -27.85 -13.12
C SER A 302 39.18 -29.22 -13.71
N ASN A 303 37.92 -29.59 -13.91
CA ASN A 303 37.44 -30.32 -15.09
C ASN A 303 35.94 -30.64 -14.93
N ASN A 304 35.06 -30.19 -15.81
CA ASN A 304 34.84 -30.63 -17.21
C ASN A 304 33.92 -31.86 -17.29
N ASN A 305 32.69 -31.66 -17.78
CA ASN A 305 32.14 -32.33 -18.97
C ASN A 305 30.61 -32.20 -19.07
N ASN A 306 30.19 -31.57 -20.18
CA ASN A 306 29.23 -32.04 -21.18
C ASN A 306 28.27 -33.19 -20.82
N ASN A 307 26.97 -33.01 -21.10
CA ASN A 307 26.39 -33.70 -22.25
C ASN A 307 25.03 -33.14 -22.71
N ASP A 308 24.91 -33.17 -24.03
CA ASP A 308 23.82 -32.82 -24.93
C ASP A 308 22.62 -33.80 -24.92
N ASN A 309 21.62 -33.38 -25.71
CA ASN A 309 20.54 -34.10 -26.41
C ASN A 309 19.15 -33.99 -25.77
N SER A 310 18.16 -33.31 -26.36
CA SER A 310 17.54 -33.33 -27.71
C SER A 310 16.34 -34.28 -27.83
N ASP A 311 15.26 -33.68 -28.33
CA ASP A 311 14.22 -34.20 -29.22
C ASP A 311 13.10 -35.17 -28.77
N ASP A 312 11.88 -34.66 -28.97
CA ASP A 312 10.79 -35.16 -29.85
C ASP A 312 9.49 -35.77 -29.27
N LYS A 313 8.40 -35.30 -29.91
CA LYS A 313 7.07 -35.90 -30.23
C LYS A 313 6.19 -36.53 -29.13
N SER A 314 4.96 -35.99 -28.96
CA SER A 314 3.66 -36.47 -29.51
C SER A 314 3.22 -37.82 -28.90
N THR A 315 1.97 -38.09 -28.47
CA THR A 315 0.70 -38.03 -29.22
C THR A 315 -0.44 -38.55 -28.30
N THR A 316 -1.63 -37.97 -28.43
CA THR A 316 -3.01 -38.57 -28.37
C THR A 316 -3.61 -39.38 -27.20
N SER A 317 -4.96 -39.23 -27.14
CA SER A 317 -6.04 -40.15 -26.70
C SER A 317 -6.34 -40.24 -25.20
N SER A 318 -7.46 -39.74 -24.66
CA SER A 318 -8.92 -39.99 -24.84
C SER A 318 -9.46 -41.17 -24.04
N SER A 319 -10.41 -40.89 -23.13
CA SER A 319 -11.63 -41.66 -22.77
C SER A 319 -12.01 -41.43 -21.29
N THR A 320 -13.16 -40.82 -21.02
CA THR A 320 -14.48 -41.43 -20.74
C THR A 320 -14.58 -42.02 -19.33
N THR A 321 -15.32 -41.38 -18.42
CA THR A 321 -16.07 -42.11 -17.39
C THR A 321 -17.34 -41.36 -17.01
N THR A 322 -18.45 -42.03 -17.30
CA THR A 322 -19.82 -41.80 -16.89
C THR A 322 -19.97 -42.11 -15.40
N THR A 323 -20.67 -41.30 -14.62
CA THR A 323 -21.35 -41.81 -13.41
C THR A 323 -22.61 -41.02 -13.14
N THR A 324 -23.69 -41.77 -13.09
CA THR A 324 -25.09 -41.37 -12.93
C THR A 324 -25.46 -41.34 -11.44
N THR A 325 -26.43 -40.48 -11.12
CA THR A 325 -27.46 -40.60 -10.05
C THR A 325 -27.03 -40.78 -8.58
N SER A 326 -27.42 -39.81 -7.75
CA SER A 326 -28.41 -40.02 -6.67
C SER A 326 -28.56 -38.77 -5.79
N SER A 327 -29.78 -38.21 -5.70
CA SER A 327 -30.34 -37.69 -4.43
C SER A 327 -31.74 -37.11 -4.67
N THR A 328 -32.75 -37.92 -4.38
CA THR A 328 -34.12 -37.46 -4.11
C THR A 328 -34.33 -37.60 -2.61
N ASN A 329 -34.52 -36.48 -1.90
CA ASN A 329 -35.18 -36.37 -0.59
C ASN A 329 -35.16 -34.89 -0.16
N ASN A 330 -36.31 -34.22 -0.14
CA ASN A 330 -37.02 -34.02 1.12
C ASN A 330 -38.34 -33.27 0.92
N ASN A 331 -39.29 -33.72 1.74
CA ASN A 331 -40.66 -33.25 1.91
C ASN A 331 -40.77 -31.87 2.56
N ASN A 332 -41.92 -31.26 2.29
CA ASN A 332 -42.77 -30.45 3.17
C ASN A 332 -42.15 -29.29 3.96
N SER A 333 -42.71 -28.10 3.75
CA SER A 333 -43.70 -27.57 4.71
C SER A 333 -44.55 -26.46 4.08
N ASN A 334 -45.85 -26.59 4.29
CA ASN A 334 -46.87 -25.56 4.12
C ASN A 334 -46.50 -24.32 4.95
N ASP A 335 -46.77 -23.11 4.45
CA ASP A 335 -47.73 -22.26 5.15
C ASP A 335 -48.38 -21.23 4.25
N THR A 336 -49.68 -21.07 4.46
CA THR A 336 -50.62 -20.32 3.62
C THR A 336 -51.34 -19.36 4.55
N THR A 337 -51.06 -18.06 4.49
CA THR A 337 -52.01 -17.03 4.94
C THR A 337 -51.63 -15.66 4.38
N THR A 338 -52.40 -15.23 3.38
CA THR A 338 -52.72 -13.82 3.13
C THR A 338 -53.75 -13.37 4.17
N PRO A 339 -53.83 -12.06 4.50
CA PRO A 339 -54.93 -11.30 3.92
C PRO A 339 -54.60 -9.88 3.46
N THR A 340 -55.35 -9.50 2.43
CA THR A 340 -55.62 -8.20 1.80
C THR A 340 -56.15 -7.10 2.72
N THR A 341 -55.76 -5.84 2.44
CA THR A 341 -56.60 -4.59 2.41
C THR A 341 -55.78 -3.46 1.75
N THR A 342 -56.06 -3.05 0.50
CA THR A 342 -56.79 -1.83 0.05
C THR A 342 -56.25 -0.50 0.61
N THR A 343 -55.40 0.21 -0.15
CA THR A 343 -55.71 1.37 -1.04
C THR A 343 -56.12 2.68 -0.36
N SER A 344 -55.25 3.69 -0.42
CA SER A 344 -55.64 5.08 -0.71
C SER A 344 -54.49 5.83 -1.39
N SER A 345 -54.77 6.27 -2.60
CA SER A 345 -53.96 7.04 -3.53
C SER A 345 -53.78 8.50 -3.11
N SER A 346 -52.59 9.05 -3.37
CA SER A 346 -52.43 10.49 -3.64
C SER A 346 -51.29 10.70 -4.62
N SER A 347 -51.68 11.02 -5.86
CA SER A 347 -50.82 11.36 -6.99
C SER A 347 -50.20 12.74 -6.81
N SER A 348 -48.90 12.87 -7.08
CA SER A 348 -48.27 14.16 -7.38
C SER A 348 -47.44 14.03 -8.65
N THR A 349 -47.96 14.62 -9.72
CA THR A 349 -47.37 14.79 -11.03
C THR A 349 -46.16 15.71 -10.95
N ILE A 350 -44.98 15.26 -11.39
CA ILE A 350 -43.83 16.14 -11.65
C ILE A 350 -43.77 16.39 -13.16
N THR A 351 -44.02 17.64 -13.52
CA THR A 351 -43.94 18.20 -14.86
C THR A 351 -42.47 18.35 -15.27
N THR A 352 -42.08 17.73 -16.37
CA THR A 352 -40.76 17.93 -17.01
C THR A 352 -40.79 19.22 -17.83
N ASN A 353 -39.98 20.22 -17.45
CA ASN A 353 -39.63 21.34 -18.31
C ASN A 353 -38.18 21.15 -18.80
N LEU A 354 -38.05 20.75 -20.06
CA LEU A 354 -36.82 20.82 -20.83
C LEU A 354 -36.82 22.14 -21.59
N SER A 355 -35.88 23.02 -21.27
CA SER A 355 -35.55 24.17 -22.12
C SER A 355 -34.03 24.30 -22.26
N ASN A 356 -33.59 24.09 -23.50
CA ASN A 356 -32.49 24.72 -24.22
C ASN A 356 -31.18 24.99 -23.47
N ILE A 357 -30.16 24.19 -23.78
CA ILE A 357 -28.76 24.63 -23.72
C ILE A 357 -28.19 24.56 -25.14
N ASP A 358 -27.84 25.75 -25.60
CA ASP A 358 -27.24 26.10 -26.88
C ASP A 358 -25.75 25.70 -26.83
N LEU A 359 -25.32 24.79 -27.70
CA LEU A 359 -23.91 24.47 -27.92
C LEU A 359 -23.45 25.25 -29.16
N LYS A 360 -22.62 26.27 -28.94
CA LYS A 360 -21.82 26.88 -30.01
C LYS A 360 -20.46 26.18 -30.08
N GLU A 361 -20.07 25.97 -31.34
CA GLU A 361 -18.90 25.26 -31.87
C GLU A 361 -17.54 25.71 -31.33
#